data_AF-A0A529ZQB9-F1
#
_entry.id   AF-A0A529ZQB9-F1
#
_cell.length_a   1.000
_cell.length_b   1.000
_cell.length_c   1.000
_cell.angle_alpha   90.00
_cell.angle_beta   90.00
_cell.angle_gamma   90.00
#
_symmetry.space_group_name_H-M   'P 1'
#
loop_
_entity.id
_entity.type
_entity.pdbx_description
1 polymer ?
#
loop_
_entity_poly.entity_id
_entity_poly.type
_entity_poly.pdbx_seq_one_letter_code
_entity_poly.pdbx_strand_id
1 'polypeptide(L)'
;MPAESKAKVIERNRAPRVQIAYDVETYGSPTTIELPFVMAVMADLAGASQTKEASKSVLDRNFVETDANRFPKFMEAMGPRVKARVKNTLPQAEGQE
;
A
#
# COMPACT_ATOMS: atom_id res chain seq x y z
N MET A 1 12.89 19.81 9.54
CA MET A 1 13.48 20.59 10.66
C MET A 1 13.02 19.94 11.95
N PRO A 2 13.90 19.71 12.92
CA PRO A 2 13.51 19.10 14.20
C PRO A 2 12.42 19.96 14.86
N ALA A 3 11.44 19.32 15.49
CA ALA A 3 10.38 20.02 16.21
C ALA A 3 11.00 20.87 17.34
N GLU A 4 10.56 22.12 17.46
CA GLU A 4 11.11 23.07 18.43
C GLU A 4 10.87 22.58 19.87
N SER A 5 11.93 22.54 20.69
CA SER A 5 11.82 22.00 22.04
C SER A 5 11.03 22.95 22.95
N LYS A 6 10.25 22.39 23.88
CA LYS A 6 9.48 23.19 24.86
C LYS A 6 10.37 24.11 25.69
N ALA A 7 11.65 23.76 25.89
CA ALA A 7 12.63 24.60 26.56
C ALA A 7 12.91 25.91 25.78
N LYS A 8 13.04 25.85 24.44
CA LYS A 8 13.23 27.05 23.58
C LYS A 8 12.01 27.98 23.61
N VAL A 9 10.80 27.41 23.73
CA VAL A 9 9.57 28.20 23.89
C VAL A 9 9.52 28.93 25.24
N ILE A 10 9.96 28.29 26.33
CA ILE A 10 10.00 28.89 27.67
C ILE A 10 11.04 30.01 27.75
N GLU A 11 12.20 29.82 27.11
CA GLU A 11 13.26 30.83 27.00
C GLU A 11 12.73 32.12 26.34
N ARG A 12 11.95 31.98 25.26
CA ARG A 12 11.44 33.12 24.48
C ARG A 12 10.29 33.87 25.16
N ASN A 13 9.40 33.17 25.88
CA ASN A 13 8.18 33.77 26.43
C ASN A 13 8.32 34.25 27.88
N ARG A 14 9.02 33.50 28.76
CA ARG A 14 9.27 33.86 30.17
C ARG A 14 10.45 33.05 30.74
N ALA A 15 11.67 33.51 30.47
CA ALA A 15 12.87 32.86 31.00
C ALA A 15 12.91 32.88 32.55
N PRO A 16 12.98 31.73 33.24
CA PRO A 16 13.20 31.65 34.68
C PRO A 16 14.64 32.01 35.05
N ARG A 17 14.90 32.28 36.34
CA ARG A 17 16.23 32.73 36.82
C ARG A 17 17.35 31.72 36.56
N VAL A 18 17.03 30.43 36.50
CA VAL A 18 17.94 29.36 36.08
C VAL A 18 17.16 28.47 35.13
N GLN A 19 17.68 28.27 33.92
CA GLN A 19 17.11 27.40 32.91
C GLN A 19 18.21 26.49 32.36
N ILE A 20 17.97 25.19 32.38
CA ILE A 20 18.85 24.18 31.80
C ILE A 20 18.15 23.61 30.58
N ALA A 21 18.77 23.74 29.42
CA ALA A 21 18.28 23.17 28.17
C ALA A 21 19.29 22.13 27.66
N TYR A 22 18.76 21.08 27.06
CA TYR A 22 19.55 20.11 26.30
C TYR A 22 19.36 20.43 24.83
N ASP A 23 20.44 20.86 24.16
CA ASP A 23 20.47 20.99 22.71
C ASP A 23 21.42 19.93 22.15
N VAL A 24 21.00 19.28 21.08
CA VAL A 24 21.84 18.29 20.39
C VAL A 24 22.57 19.02 19.28
N GLU A 25 23.84 19.34 19.51
CA GLU A 25 24.71 19.86 18.46
C GLU A 25 25.03 18.74 17.47
N THR A 26 24.40 18.80 16.30
CA THR A 26 24.64 17.83 15.23
C THR A 26 25.81 18.22 14.32
N TYR A 27 26.48 19.35 14.54
CA TYR A 27 27.60 19.87 13.71
C TYR A 27 27.33 19.84 12.20
N GLY A 28 26.07 20.01 11.78
CA GLY A 28 25.66 19.91 10.37
C GLY A 28 25.68 18.48 9.82
N SER A 29 25.70 17.47 10.71
CA SER A 29 25.63 16.06 10.34
C SER A 29 24.42 15.81 9.44
N PRO A 30 24.63 15.18 8.26
CA PRO A 30 23.54 14.92 7.34
C PRO A 30 22.54 13.98 8.01
N THR A 31 21.28 14.42 8.07
CA THR A 31 20.20 13.55 8.49
C THR A 31 19.93 12.56 7.37
N THR A 32 20.21 11.28 7.62
CA THR A 32 19.83 10.20 6.69
C THR A 32 18.31 10.10 6.66
N ILE A 33 17.73 10.36 5.50
CA ILE A 33 16.32 10.08 5.23
C ILE A 33 16.26 8.72 4.55
N GLU A 34 15.58 7.77 5.18
CA GLU A 34 15.32 6.47 4.56
C GLU A 34 14.20 6.63 3.52
N LEU A 35 14.54 6.34 2.27
CA LEU A 35 13.59 6.30 1.17
C LEU A 35 13.14 4.85 0.97
N PRO A 36 11.87 4.51 1.28
CA PRO A 36 11.38 3.15 1.06
C PRO A 36 11.34 2.85 -0.44
N PHE A 37 11.86 1.70 -0.82
CA PHE A 37 11.74 1.21 -2.19
C PHE A 37 10.38 0.55 -2.37
N VAL A 38 9.54 1.14 -3.23
CA VAL A 38 8.21 0.62 -3.54
C VAL A 38 8.17 0.18 -4.99
N MET A 39 7.70 -1.04 -5.24
CA MET A 39 7.56 -1.61 -6.59
C MET A 39 6.10 -1.66 -7.00
N ALA A 40 5.78 -1.08 -8.14
CA ALA A 40 4.47 -1.19 -8.77
C ALA A 40 4.44 -2.36 -9.75
N VAL A 41 3.39 -3.17 -9.69
CA VAL A 41 3.14 -4.28 -10.62
C VAL A 41 1.84 -4.01 -11.36
N MET A 42 1.88 -4.00 -12.68
CA MET A 42 0.71 -3.86 -13.54
C MET A 42 0.54 -5.14 -14.36
N ALA A 43 -0.61 -5.79 -14.21
CA ALA A 43 -0.93 -7.03 -14.91
C ALA A 43 -2.46 -7.14 -15.12
N ASP A 44 -2.86 -7.93 -16.11
CA ASP A 44 -4.25 -8.39 -16.21
C ASP A 44 -4.47 -9.52 -15.20
N LEU A 45 -5.14 -9.18 -14.11
CA LEU A 45 -5.38 -10.10 -13.00
C LEU A 45 -6.85 -10.53 -12.90
N ALA A 46 -7.78 -9.80 -13.51
CA ALA A 46 -9.22 -10.03 -13.34
C ALA A 46 -9.79 -11.11 -14.29
N GLY A 47 -9.20 -11.26 -15.47
CA GLY A 47 -9.69 -12.19 -16.50
C GLY A 47 -11.15 -11.91 -16.90
N ALA A 48 -12.01 -12.93 -16.84
CA ALA A 48 -13.43 -12.85 -17.15
C ALA A 48 -14.30 -12.47 -15.93
N SER A 49 -13.73 -11.77 -14.94
CA SER A 49 -14.45 -11.34 -13.75
C SER A 49 -15.50 -10.26 -14.05
N GLN A 50 -16.56 -10.26 -13.26
CA GLN A 50 -17.69 -9.32 -13.35
C GLN A 50 -17.80 -8.46 -12.09
N THR A 51 -16.78 -8.46 -11.22
CA THR A 51 -16.76 -7.61 -10.03
C THR A 51 -16.68 -6.14 -10.43
N LYS A 52 -17.16 -5.25 -9.53
CA LYS A 52 -17.13 -3.81 -9.77
C LYS A 52 -15.69 -3.32 -9.94
N GLU A 53 -14.78 -3.88 -9.16
CA GLU A 53 -13.34 -3.62 -9.17
C GLU A 53 -12.69 -4.03 -10.50
N ALA A 54 -13.00 -5.23 -11.03
CA ALA A 54 -12.52 -5.69 -12.32
C ALA A 54 -13.05 -4.86 -13.50
N SER A 55 -14.29 -4.36 -13.38
CA SER A 55 -14.99 -3.63 -14.43
C SER A 55 -14.54 -2.16 -14.57
N LYS A 56 -13.73 -1.64 -13.64
CA LYS A 56 -13.22 -0.25 -13.69
C LYS A 56 -12.33 -0.05 -14.90
N SER A 57 -12.39 1.14 -15.52
CA SER A 57 -11.43 1.58 -16.52
C SER A 57 -10.04 1.70 -15.91
N VAL A 58 -8.98 1.63 -16.73
CA VAL A 58 -7.59 1.73 -16.28
C VAL A 58 -7.33 3.03 -15.52
N LEU A 59 -7.94 4.14 -15.93
CA LEU A 59 -7.77 5.45 -15.29
C LEU A 59 -8.42 5.54 -13.90
N ASP A 60 -9.42 4.71 -13.62
CA ASP A 60 -10.16 4.69 -12.35
C ASP A 60 -9.60 3.65 -11.36
N ARG A 61 -8.54 2.92 -11.76
CA ARG A 61 -7.90 1.90 -10.93
C ARG A 61 -6.77 2.52 -10.11
N ASN A 62 -6.88 2.38 -8.79
CA ASN A 62 -5.81 2.74 -7.87
C ASN A 62 -4.88 1.55 -7.61
N PHE A 63 -3.61 1.83 -7.33
CA PHE A 63 -2.70 0.81 -6.81
C PHE A 63 -3.16 0.33 -5.44
N VAL A 64 -3.15 -0.99 -5.25
CA VAL A 64 -3.47 -1.63 -3.98
C VAL A 64 -2.19 -2.16 -3.38
N GLU A 65 -1.84 -1.65 -2.20
CA GLU A 65 -0.70 -2.17 -1.44
C GLU A 65 -0.98 -3.62 -1.03
N THR A 66 -0.12 -4.52 -1.49
CA THR A 66 -0.29 -5.96 -1.31
C THR A 66 0.97 -6.53 -0.65
N ASP A 67 0.76 -7.26 0.44
CA ASP A 67 1.78 -8.03 1.14
C ASP A 67 1.28 -9.47 1.36
N ALA A 68 2.13 -10.33 1.91
CA ALA A 68 1.80 -11.74 2.15
C ALA A 68 0.56 -11.94 3.05
N ASN A 69 0.25 -10.99 3.93
CA ASN A 69 -0.87 -11.08 4.87
C ASN A 69 -2.17 -10.54 4.27
N ARG A 70 -2.09 -9.56 3.36
CA ARG A 70 -3.23 -8.91 2.68
C ARG A 70 -3.60 -9.57 1.36
N PHE A 71 -2.73 -10.42 0.81
CA PHE A 71 -2.96 -11.08 -0.47
C PHE A 71 -4.32 -11.82 -0.58
N PRO A 72 -4.79 -12.58 0.42
CA PRO A 72 -6.10 -13.24 0.32
C PRO A 72 -7.26 -12.26 0.19
N LYS A 73 -7.23 -11.14 0.93
CA LYS A 73 -8.25 -10.09 0.84
C LYS A 73 -8.21 -9.37 -0.51
N PHE A 74 -7.01 -9.17 -1.06
CA PHE A 74 -6.85 -8.64 -2.41
C PHE A 74 -7.48 -9.57 -3.46
N MET A 75 -7.22 -10.87 -3.36
CA MET A 75 -7.80 -11.88 -4.26
C MET A 75 -9.33 -11.92 -4.14
N GLU A 76 -9.87 -11.84 -2.93
CA GLU A 76 -11.31 -11.80 -2.68
C GLU A 76 -11.97 -10.55 -3.28
N ALA A 77 -11.38 -9.37 -3.06
CA ALA A 77 -11.90 -8.11 -3.58
C ALA A 77 -11.85 -8.03 -5.12
N MET A 78 -10.78 -8.55 -5.73
CA MET A 78 -10.67 -8.60 -7.19
C MET A 78 -11.60 -9.66 -7.79
N GLY A 79 -11.72 -10.82 -7.14
CA GLY A 79 -12.52 -11.96 -7.60
C GLY A 79 -12.12 -12.43 -8.99
N PRO A 80 -10.85 -12.83 -9.23
CA PRO A 80 -10.39 -13.25 -10.55
C PRO A 80 -11.14 -14.49 -11.03
N ARG A 81 -11.57 -14.48 -12.30
CA ARG A 81 -12.42 -15.53 -12.87
C ARG A 81 -11.97 -15.95 -14.25
N VAL A 82 -12.05 -17.25 -14.52
CA VAL A 82 -11.83 -17.82 -15.86
C VAL A 82 -13.14 -18.44 -16.36
N LYS A 83 -13.51 -18.13 -17.60
CA LYS A 83 -14.63 -18.78 -18.31
C LYS A 83 -14.10 -19.30 -19.64
N ALA A 84 -13.91 -20.61 -19.73
CA ALA A 84 -13.40 -21.28 -20.93
C ALA A 84 -14.23 -22.52 -21.24
N ARG A 85 -14.36 -22.86 -22.52
CA ARG A 85 -14.92 -24.15 -22.97
C ARG A 85 -13.77 -25.15 -23.07
N VAL A 86 -13.96 -26.34 -22.52
CA VAL A 86 -12.96 -27.42 -22.54
C VAL A 86 -13.58 -28.69 -23.10
N LYS A 87 -12.76 -29.54 -23.70
CA LYS A 87 -13.20 -30.86 -24.19
C LYS A 87 -13.69 -31.68 -23.00
N ASN A 88 -14.93 -32.17 -23.08
CA ASN A 88 -15.47 -33.10 -22.09
C ASN A 88 -14.85 -34.49 -22.29
N THR A 89 -14.28 -35.05 -21.23
CA THR A 89 -13.70 -36.41 -21.21
C THR A 89 -14.49 -37.38 -20.34
N LEU A 90 -15.62 -36.93 -19.79
CA LEU A 90 -16.51 -37.80 -18.99
C LEU A 90 -17.25 -38.78 -19.91
N PRO A 91 -17.51 -40.01 -19.44
CA PRO A 91 -18.31 -40.98 -20.19
C PRO A 91 -19.72 -40.43 -20.40
N GLN A 92 -20.12 -40.30 -21.66
CA GLN A 92 -21.38 -39.73 -22.09
C GLN A 92 -22.48 -40.78 -21.95
N ALA A 93 -23.57 -40.48 -21.25
CA ALA A 93 -24.81 -41.22 -21.44
C ALA A 93 -25.40 -40.85 -22.81
N GLU A 94 -25.99 -41.81 -23.52
CA GLU A 94 -26.51 -41.61 -24.88
C GLU A 94 -27.40 -40.35 -24.99
N GLY A 95 -26.98 -39.38 -25.80
CA GLY A 95 -27.87 -38.33 -26.31
C GLY A 95 -27.64 -36.88 -25.88
N GLN A 96 -26.48 -36.45 -25.40
CA GLN A 96 -26.22 -35.03 -25.14
C GLN A 96 -24.88 -34.57 -25.69
N GLU A 97 -24.90 -33.76 -26.77
CA GLU A 97 -23.76 -32.99 -27.30
C GLU A 97 -23.15 -32.02 -26.28
#